data_AF-A0A932JJV4-F1
#
_entry.id   AF-A0A932JJV4-F1
#
_cell.length_a   1.000
_cell.length_b   1.000
_cell.length_c   1.000
_cell.angle_alpha   90.00
_cell.angle_beta   90.00
_cell.angle_gamma   90.00
#
_symmetry.space_group_name_H-M   'P 1'
#
loop_
_entity.id
_entity.type
_entity.pdbx_description
1 polymer ?
#
loop_
_entity_poly.entity_id
_entity_poly.type
_entity_poly.pdbx_seq_one_letter_code
_entity_poly.pdbx_strand_id
1 'polypeptide(L)'
;MELDDQEAARTEDGKKGEAAAPAAEAVVINVALEQVEPLAEMLAGEAPANVALLVTHLSGDIRTRLLAALPAPMSEEVLASLGKVRYVEPEVIESLKEEVERRLAGAVGGIGRLISLIEAGDFADRQRMIETLAARDPELGRRLRERVFLLENLAELDKTEWSLLKAKVSNEDWAWALSQGPQEVVEALRQNSAPGSWQILSQMLSDPGVTSDQRRGAQQRLAQAVTALIVDGKINGLAARSVKRLESATMRS
;
A
#
# COMPACT_ATOMS: atom_id res chain seq x y z
N MET A 1 21.61 -85.59 -6.76
CA MET A 1 20.24 -85.69 -6.20
C MET A 1 20.18 -84.58 -5.18
N GLU A 2 19.76 -83.39 -5.63
CA GLU A 2 18.41 -82.83 -5.36
C GLU A 2 18.35 -82.34 -3.90
N LEU A 3 17.97 -81.11 -3.53
CA LEU A 3 17.26 -79.98 -4.14
C LEU A 3 17.55 -78.73 -3.27
N ASP A 4 17.20 -77.54 -3.80
CA ASP A 4 16.80 -76.28 -3.16
C ASP A 4 17.10 -76.01 -1.66
N ASP A 5 17.71 -74.85 -1.37
CA ASP A 5 17.01 -73.72 -0.75
C ASP A 5 17.97 -72.54 -0.41
N GLN A 6 17.51 -71.32 -0.73
CA GLN A 6 17.75 -70.04 -0.02
C GLN A 6 19.18 -69.41 -0.06
N GLU A 7 19.40 -68.09 -0.17
CA GLU A 7 18.56 -66.90 -0.26
C GLU A 7 19.49 -65.68 -0.51
N ALA A 8 19.08 -64.82 -1.45
CA ALA A 8 19.37 -63.39 -1.59
C ALA A 8 20.76 -62.80 -1.23
N ALA A 9 21.63 -62.68 -2.23
CA ALA A 9 22.65 -61.62 -2.26
C ALA A 9 21.98 -60.29 -2.67
N ARG A 10 21.80 -59.37 -1.71
CA ARG A 10 21.47 -57.97 -1.98
C ARG A 10 22.68 -57.28 -2.61
N THR A 11 22.61 -57.00 -3.90
CA THR A 11 23.44 -55.97 -4.53
C THR A 11 22.79 -54.62 -4.30
N GLU A 12 23.39 -53.83 -3.41
CA GLU A 12 23.17 -52.39 -3.31
C GLU A 12 23.77 -51.73 -4.56
N ASP A 13 22.94 -51.33 -5.51
CA ASP A 13 23.30 -50.32 -6.50
C ASP A 13 22.00 -49.71 -7.05
N GLY A 14 21.51 -48.69 -6.36
CA GLY A 14 20.23 -48.06 -6.64
C GLY A 14 20.29 -46.55 -6.49
N LYS A 15 20.37 -45.88 -7.64
CA LYS A 15 20.15 -44.44 -7.88
C LYS A 15 21.24 -43.49 -7.36
N LYS A 16 22.21 -43.24 -8.25
CA LYS A 16 22.72 -41.88 -8.47
C LYS A 16 21.52 -40.94 -8.53
N GLY A 17 21.44 -40.02 -7.57
CA GLY A 17 20.53 -38.89 -7.62
C GLY A 17 20.72 -38.20 -8.97
N GLU A 18 19.63 -38.17 -9.73
CA GLU A 18 19.46 -37.28 -10.85
C GLU A 18 19.64 -35.87 -10.31
N ALA A 19 20.84 -35.32 -10.50
CA ALA A 19 21.14 -33.95 -10.18
C ALA A 19 20.16 -33.10 -11.00
N ALA A 20 19.18 -32.50 -10.33
CA ALA A 20 18.31 -31.51 -10.92
C ALA A 20 19.21 -30.49 -11.64
N ALA A 21 19.06 -30.43 -12.97
CA ALA A 21 19.75 -29.45 -13.78
C ALA A 21 19.56 -28.05 -13.16
N PRO A 22 20.60 -27.20 -13.16
CA PRO A 22 20.45 -25.86 -12.62
C PRO A 22 19.33 -25.17 -13.39
N ALA A 23 18.30 -24.72 -12.66
CA ALA A 23 17.23 -23.91 -13.23
C ALA A 23 17.90 -22.73 -13.94
N ALA A 24 17.71 -22.64 -15.27
CA ALA A 24 18.17 -21.49 -16.05
C ALA A 24 17.76 -20.21 -15.31
N GLU A 25 18.68 -19.25 -15.20
CA GLU A 25 18.37 -17.93 -14.63
C GLU A 25 17.10 -17.40 -15.29
N ALA A 26 15.99 -17.46 -14.55
CA ALA A 26 14.71 -17.05 -15.09
C ALA A 26 14.82 -15.56 -15.41
N VAL A 27 14.47 -15.16 -16.63
CA VAL A 27 14.39 -13.74 -16.98
C VAL A 27 13.43 -13.06 -16.01
N VAL A 28 13.94 -12.09 -15.23
CA VAL A 28 13.15 -11.29 -14.29
C VAL A 28 13.04 -9.87 -14.83
N ILE A 29 11.81 -9.36 -14.86
CA ILE A 29 11.52 -7.96 -15.23
C ILE A 29 11.66 -7.11 -13.96
N ASN A 30 12.51 -6.09 -14.01
CA ASN A 30 12.75 -5.22 -12.87
C ASN A 30 11.69 -4.12 -12.79
N VAL A 31 10.84 -4.19 -11.77
CA VAL A 31 9.78 -3.22 -11.51
C VAL A 31 9.86 -2.79 -10.05
N ALA A 32 9.93 -1.48 -9.81
CA ALA A 32 9.88 -0.92 -8.46
C ALA A 32 8.44 -0.91 -7.92
N LEU A 33 8.28 -0.89 -6.60
CA LEU A 33 6.95 -0.88 -5.97
C LEU A 33 6.10 0.33 -6.41
N GLU A 34 6.72 1.48 -6.62
CA GLU A 34 6.08 2.71 -7.11
C GLU A 34 5.67 2.68 -8.59
N GLN A 35 6.15 1.68 -9.34
CA GLN A 35 5.85 1.49 -10.76
C GLN A 35 4.69 0.51 -10.99
N VAL A 36 4.13 -0.09 -9.92
CA VAL A 36 3.04 -1.07 -10.04
C VAL A 36 1.78 -0.44 -10.65
N GLU A 37 1.39 0.75 -10.21
CA GLU A 37 0.20 1.43 -10.77
C GLU A 37 0.41 1.87 -12.23
N PRO A 38 1.52 2.54 -12.60
CA PRO A 38 1.82 2.81 -14.01
C PRO A 38 1.85 1.54 -14.88
N LEU A 39 2.37 0.44 -14.35
CA LEU A 39 2.36 -0.85 -15.02
C LEU A 39 0.93 -1.37 -15.21
N ALA A 40 0.09 -1.32 -14.17
CA ALA A 40 -1.31 -1.73 -14.27
C ALA A 40 -2.09 -0.90 -15.30
N GLU A 41 -1.87 0.42 -15.34
CA GLU A 41 -2.47 1.32 -16.34
C GLU A 41 -2.01 0.97 -17.76
N MET A 42 -0.71 0.66 -17.95
CA MET A 42 -0.16 0.22 -19.23
C MET A 42 -0.74 -1.11 -19.69
N LEU A 43 -1.05 -2.01 -18.77
CA LEU A 43 -1.58 -3.35 -19.06
C LEU A 43 -3.12 -3.40 -19.19
N ALA A 44 -3.82 -2.31 -18.89
CA ALA A 44 -5.29 -2.28 -18.91
C ALA A 44 -5.90 -2.58 -20.29
N GLY A 45 -5.15 -2.37 -21.39
CA GLY A 45 -5.57 -2.68 -22.77
C GLY A 45 -4.96 -3.95 -23.35
N GLU A 46 -4.14 -4.68 -22.60
CA GLU A 46 -3.45 -5.88 -23.07
C GLU A 46 -4.33 -7.13 -22.95
N ALA A 47 -4.02 -8.16 -23.75
CA ALA A 47 -4.69 -9.45 -23.61
C ALA A 47 -4.30 -10.13 -22.28
N PRO A 48 -5.24 -10.78 -21.56
CA PRO A 48 -4.94 -11.43 -20.27
C PRO A 48 -3.79 -12.44 -20.34
N ALA A 49 -3.66 -13.15 -21.48
CA ALA A 49 -2.57 -14.08 -21.71
C ALA A 49 -1.18 -13.41 -21.83
N ASN A 50 -1.11 -12.16 -22.30
CA ASN A 50 0.14 -11.39 -22.36
C ASN A 50 0.48 -10.83 -20.98
N VAL A 51 -0.52 -10.35 -20.24
CA VAL A 51 -0.34 -9.94 -18.85
C VAL A 51 0.11 -11.11 -17.98
N ALA A 52 -0.47 -12.30 -18.16
CA ALA A 52 -0.04 -13.52 -17.47
C ALA A 52 1.44 -13.85 -17.72
N LEU A 53 1.90 -13.74 -18.98
CA LEU A 53 3.32 -13.90 -19.33
C LEU A 53 4.19 -12.89 -18.57
N LEU A 54 3.80 -11.62 -18.53
CA LEU A 54 4.55 -10.61 -17.79
C LEU A 54 4.59 -10.95 -16.29
N VAL A 55 3.44 -11.31 -15.71
CA VAL A 55 3.25 -11.66 -14.29
C VAL A 55 4.15 -12.82 -13.85
N THR A 56 4.41 -13.82 -14.70
CA THR A 56 5.32 -14.94 -14.35
C THR A 56 6.77 -14.51 -14.19
N HIS A 57 7.18 -13.41 -14.86
CA HIS A 57 8.53 -12.87 -14.84
C HIS A 57 8.72 -11.71 -13.85
N LEU A 58 7.72 -11.39 -13.03
CA LEU A 58 7.83 -10.42 -11.94
C LEU A 58 8.24 -11.10 -10.62
N SER A 59 8.91 -10.33 -9.75
CA SER A 59 9.15 -10.72 -8.36
C SER A 59 7.84 -10.96 -7.60
N GLY A 60 7.85 -11.83 -6.59
CA GLY A 60 6.62 -12.27 -5.89
C GLY A 60 5.79 -11.12 -5.29
N ASP A 61 6.44 -10.13 -4.69
CA ASP A 61 5.76 -8.97 -4.09
C ASP A 61 5.09 -8.10 -5.16
N ILE A 62 5.80 -7.78 -6.24
CA ILE A 62 5.28 -6.97 -7.35
C ILE A 62 4.14 -7.71 -8.03
N ARG A 63 4.28 -9.02 -8.25
CA ARG A 63 3.26 -9.89 -8.85
C ARG A 63 1.93 -9.80 -8.11
N THR A 64 1.98 -9.97 -6.79
CA THR A 64 0.79 -9.95 -5.93
C THR A 64 0.12 -8.58 -5.95
N ARG A 65 0.92 -7.50 -5.87
CA ARG A 65 0.41 -6.12 -5.93
C ARG A 65 -0.18 -5.77 -7.29
N LEU A 66 0.45 -6.18 -8.38
CA LEU A 66 -0.05 -5.93 -9.73
C LEU A 66 -1.41 -6.62 -9.94
N LEU A 67 -1.56 -7.89 -9.55
CA LEU A 67 -2.83 -8.61 -9.66
C LEU A 67 -3.95 -7.94 -8.84
N ALA A 68 -3.63 -7.33 -7.69
CA ALA A 68 -4.57 -6.57 -6.88
C ALA A 68 -4.89 -5.18 -7.46
N ALA A 69 -3.99 -4.60 -8.26
CA ALA A 69 -4.17 -3.30 -8.90
C ALA A 69 -4.98 -3.38 -10.21
N LEU A 70 -5.03 -4.55 -10.85
CA LEU A 70 -5.82 -4.78 -12.06
C LEU A 70 -7.33 -4.81 -11.74
N PRO A 71 -8.21 -4.42 -12.70
CA PRO A 71 -9.65 -4.63 -12.58
C PRO A 71 -9.98 -6.11 -12.33
N ALA A 72 -10.94 -6.39 -11.44
CA ALA A 72 -11.25 -7.76 -11.03
C ALA A 72 -11.50 -8.73 -12.20
N PRO A 73 -12.29 -8.39 -13.25
CA PRO A 73 -12.49 -9.30 -14.39
C PRO A 73 -11.19 -9.64 -15.13
N MET A 74 -10.31 -8.64 -15.30
CA MET A 74 -9.01 -8.83 -15.93
C MET A 74 -8.09 -9.71 -15.07
N SER A 75 -8.05 -9.47 -13.77
CA SER A 75 -7.25 -10.25 -12.82
C SER A 75 -7.66 -11.72 -12.81
N GLU A 76 -8.97 -12.01 -12.85
CA GLU A 76 -9.50 -13.38 -12.94
C GLU A 76 -9.07 -14.09 -14.24
N GLU A 77 -9.15 -13.42 -15.38
CA GLU A 77 -8.70 -13.98 -16.67
C GLU A 77 -7.19 -14.20 -16.73
N VAL A 78 -6.41 -13.30 -16.11
CA VAL A 78 -4.95 -13.45 -15.96
C VAL A 78 -4.64 -14.69 -15.12
N LEU A 79 -5.29 -14.86 -13.97
CA LEU A 79 -5.13 -16.05 -13.11
C LEU A 79 -5.50 -17.34 -13.84
N ALA A 80 -6.61 -17.34 -14.59
CA ALA A 80 -7.01 -18.49 -15.41
C ALA A 80 -5.99 -18.81 -16.52
N SER A 81 -5.33 -17.78 -17.05
CA SER A 81 -4.26 -17.95 -18.06
C SER A 81 -2.97 -18.49 -17.46
N LEU A 82 -2.62 -18.12 -16.22
CA LEU A 82 -1.46 -18.67 -15.51
C LEU A 82 -1.55 -20.18 -15.25
N GLY A 83 -2.78 -20.73 -15.18
CA GLY A 83 -3.01 -22.17 -15.05
C GLY A 83 -2.75 -22.97 -16.35
N LYS A 84 -2.52 -22.30 -17.48
CA LYS A 84 -2.29 -22.93 -18.79
C LYS A 84 -0.82 -22.91 -19.16
N VAL A 85 -0.32 -23.99 -19.75
CA VAL A 85 1.04 -24.04 -20.28
C VAL A 85 1.07 -23.35 -21.64
N ARG A 86 1.95 -22.37 -21.80
CA ARG A 86 2.25 -21.69 -23.06
C ARG A 86 3.75 -21.71 -23.28
N TYR A 87 4.17 -22.16 -24.46
CA TYR A 87 5.56 -22.07 -24.90
C TYR A 87 5.77 -20.71 -25.57
N VAL A 88 6.77 -19.97 -25.10
CA VAL A 88 7.17 -18.67 -25.64
C VAL A 88 8.68 -18.71 -25.81
N GLU A 89 9.17 -18.25 -26.96
CA GLU A 89 10.60 -18.21 -27.23
C GLU A 89 11.31 -17.26 -26.24
N PRO A 90 12.50 -17.63 -25.72
CA PRO A 90 13.24 -16.80 -24.76
C PRO A 90 13.48 -15.37 -25.24
N GLU A 91 13.78 -15.20 -26.54
CA GLU A 91 14.04 -13.91 -27.18
C GLU A 91 12.83 -12.95 -27.10
N VAL A 92 11.61 -13.50 -27.12
CA VAL A 92 10.37 -12.73 -26.97
C VAL A 92 10.22 -12.24 -25.53
N ILE A 93 10.63 -13.05 -24.55
CA ILE A 93 10.58 -12.69 -23.13
C ILE A 93 11.60 -11.58 -22.84
N GLU A 94 12.80 -11.66 -23.41
CA GLU A 94 13.81 -10.60 -23.30
C GLU A 94 13.35 -9.29 -23.93
N SER A 95 12.78 -9.36 -25.14
CA SER A 95 12.22 -8.18 -25.81
C SER A 95 11.08 -7.55 -25.01
N LEU A 96 10.21 -8.39 -24.41
CA LEU A 96 9.13 -7.93 -23.54
C LEU A 96 9.70 -7.22 -22.30
N LYS A 97 10.72 -7.80 -21.67
CA LYS A 97 11.41 -7.18 -20.51
C LYS A 97 11.93 -5.80 -20.87
N GLU A 98 12.69 -5.68 -21.96
CA GLU A 98 13.28 -4.40 -22.39
C GLU A 98 12.20 -3.36 -22.70
N GLU A 99 11.14 -3.74 -23.40
CA GLU A 99 10.02 -2.84 -23.72
C GLU A 99 9.32 -2.33 -22.47
N VAL A 100 9.02 -3.22 -21.52
CA VAL A 100 8.35 -2.89 -20.25
C VAL A 100 9.24 -1.97 -19.42
N GLU A 101 10.51 -2.33 -19.21
CA GLU A 101 11.45 -1.52 -18.45
C GLU A 101 11.66 -0.14 -19.09
N ARG A 102 11.74 -0.06 -20.43
CA ARG A 102 11.87 1.21 -21.16
C ARG A 102 10.63 2.10 -21.01
N ARG A 103 9.43 1.54 -21.15
CA ARG A 103 8.18 2.29 -20.98
C ARG A 103 8.02 2.79 -19.54
N LEU A 104 8.33 1.95 -18.56
CA LEU A 104 8.30 2.33 -17.15
C LEU A 104 9.35 3.39 -16.80
N ALA A 105 10.54 3.34 -17.42
CA ALA A 105 11.55 4.38 -17.28
C ALA A 105 11.09 5.73 -17.85
N GLY A 106 10.29 5.71 -18.92
CA GLY A 106 9.69 6.90 -19.54
C GLY A 106 8.41 7.39 -18.86
N ALA A 107 7.86 6.67 -17.88
CA ALA A 107 6.62 7.05 -17.21
C ALA A 107 6.85 8.27 -16.30
N VAL A 108 6.21 9.40 -16.62
CA VAL A 108 6.24 10.65 -15.84
C VAL A 108 4.88 10.87 -15.19
N GLY A 109 4.86 11.25 -13.91
CA GLY A 109 3.64 11.50 -13.15
C GLY A 109 3.02 10.24 -12.53
N GLY A 110 1.69 10.24 -12.39
CA GLY A 110 0.91 9.18 -11.74
C GLY A 110 0.38 9.59 -10.36
N ILE A 111 -0.78 9.02 -9.98
CA ILE A 111 -1.43 9.38 -8.71
C ILE A 111 -0.56 9.04 -7.49
N GLY A 112 0.18 7.93 -7.54
CA GLY A 112 1.09 7.53 -6.46
C GLY A 112 2.16 8.58 -6.18
N ARG A 113 2.82 9.09 -7.23
CA ARG A 113 3.80 10.16 -7.09
C ARG A 113 3.16 11.47 -6.61
N LEU A 114 1.97 11.80 -7.09
CA LEU A 114 1.23 12.96 -6.63
C LEU A 114 0.87 12.85 -5.13
N ILE A 115 0.46 11.67 -4.67
CA ILE A 115 0.22 11.39 -3.24
C ILE A 115 1.49 11.62 -2.44
N SER A 116 2.63 11.07 -2.87
CA SER A 116 3.90 11.27 -2.16
C SER A 116 4.30 12.76 -2.07
N LEU A 117 4.04 13.54 -3.12
CA LEU A 117 4.27 14.99 -3.10
C LEU A 117 3.33 15.72 -2.15
N ILE A 118 2.05 15.36 -2.14
CA ILE A 118 1.06 15.93 -1.23
C ILE A 118 1.42 15.57 0.22
N GLU A 119 1.81 14.32 0.48
CA GLU A 119 2.19 13.83 1.81
C GLU A 119 3.51 14.40 2.34
N ALA A 120 4.34 15.02 1.50
CA ALA A 120 5.49 15.77 1.98
C ALA A 120 5.10 17.08 2.69
N GLY A 121 3.91 17.61 2.40
CA GLY A 121 3.36 18.82 3.02
C GLY A 121 2.76 18.59 4.40
N ASP A 122 2.49 19.71 5.10
CA ASP A 122 1.71 19.70 6.34
C ASP A 122 0.22 19.43 6.07
N PHE A 123 -0.56 19.14 7.12
CA PHE A 123 -1.97 18.74 6.93
C PHE A 123 -2.83 19.84 6.31
N ALA A 124 -2.54 21.11 6.60
CA ALA A 124 -3.29 22.23 6.03
C ALA A 124 -2.99 22.37 4.53
N ASP A 125 -1.73 22.17 4.13
CA ASP A 125 -1.33 22.14 2.73
C ASP A 125 -1.97 20.96 1.99
N ARG A 126 -1.95 19.75 2.58
CA ARG A 126 -2.58 18.55 2.00
C ARG A 126 -4.05 18.77 1.69
N GLN A 127 -4.81 19.25 2.68
CA GLN A 127 -6.24 19.49 2.53
C GLN A 127 -6.52 20.50 1.40
N ARG A 128 -5.80 21.63 1.42
CA ARG A 128 -5.95 22.68 0.40
C ARG A 128 -5.60 22.19 -1.00
N MET A 129 -4.52 21.41 -1.15
CA MET A 129 -4.10 20.84 -2.43
C MET A 129 -5.15 19.87 -2.97
N ILE A 130 -5.66 18.98 -2.13
CA ILE A 130 -6.72 18.02 -2.52
C ILE A 130 -8.00 18.76 -2.92
N GLU A 131 -8.43 19.78 -2.17
CA GLU A 131 -9.61 20.59 -2.50
C GLU A 131 -9.43 21.32 -3.83
N THR A 132 -8.27 21.93 -4.04
CA THR A 132 -7.94 22.63 -5.29
C THR A 132 -7.96 21.69 -6.49
N LEU A 133 -7.42 20.47 -6.33
CA LEU A 133 -7.43 19.45 -7.37
C LEU A 133 -8.84 18.90 -7.60
N ALA A 134 -9.60 18.65 -6.54
CA ALA A 134 -10.97 18.15 -6.61
C ALA A 134 -11.93 19.12 -7.30
N ALA A 135 -11.72 20.44 -7.14
CA ALA A 135 -12.50 21.46 -7.83
C ALA A 135 -12.28 21.43 -9.36
N ARG A 136 -11.10 20.98 -9.82
CA ARG A 136 -10.77 20.86 -11.25
C ARG A 136 -11.12 19.50 -11.82
N ASP A 137 -10.82 18.45 -11.07
CA ASP A 137 -11.06 17.05 -11.41
C ASP A 137 -11.63 16.34 -10.18
N PRO A 138 -12.97 16.20 -10.09
CA PRO A 138 -13.64 15.56 -8.96
C PRO A 138 -13.20 14.10 -8.74
N GLU A 139 -12.89 13.38 -9.82
CA GLU A 139 -12.49 11.97 -9.74
C GLU A 139 -11.06 11.84 -9.21
N LEU A 140 -10.13 12.69 -9.67
CA LEU A 140 -8.80 12.78 -9.07
C LEU A 140 -8.89 13.15 -7.59
N GLY A 141 -9.72 14.14 -7.24
CA GLY A 141 -9.97 14.52 -5.86
C GLY A 141 -10.47 13.36 -4.99
N ARG A 142 -11.42 12.57 -5.50
CA ARG A 142 -11.92 11.35 -4.82
C ARG A 142 -10.78 10.36 -4.58
N ARG A 143 -10.04 10.01 -5.64
CA ARG A 143 -8.91 9.06 -5.56
C ARG A 143 -7.79 9.53 -4.63
N LEU A 144 -7.54 10.84 -4.54
CA LEU A 144 -6.56 11.41 -3.62
C LEU A 144 -7.03 11.32 -2.17
N ARG A 145 -8.29 11.65 -1.86
CA ARG A 145 -8.84 11.51 -0.50
C ARG A 145 -8.86 10.06 0.00
N GLU A 146 -9.00 9.11 -0.94
CA GLU A 146 -8.95 7.67 -0.65
C GLU A 146 -7.57 7.15 -0.28
N ARG A 147 -6.51 7.93 -0.55
CA ARG A 147 -5.12 7.46 -0.44
C ARG A 147 -4.22 8.36 0.39
N VAL A 148 -4.50 9.66 0.47
CA VAL A 148 -3.75 10.61 1.29
C VAL A 148 -4.28 10.57 2.72
N PHE A 149 -3.38 10.50 3.69
CA PHE A 149 -3.76 10.67 5.09
C PHE A 149 -4.08 12.13 5.44
N LEU A 150 -5.29 12.35 5.95
CA LEU A 150 -5.79 13.61 6.47
C LEU A 150 -6.04 13.53 7.99
N LEU A 151 -5.93 14.66 8.68
CA LEU A 151 -6.13 14.74 10.13
C LEU A 151 -7.54 14.29 10.52
N GLU A 152 -8.56 14.62 9.72
CA GLU A 152 -9.96 14.25 9.96
C GLU A 152 -10.16 12.72 10.03
N ASN A 153 -9.28 11.94 9.41
CA ASN A 153 -9.37 10.47 9.39
C ASN A 153 -9.13 9.87 10.78
N LEU A 154 -8.43 10.57 11.67
CA LEU A 154 -8.18 10.09 13.02
C LEU A 154 -9.47 9.91 13.82
N ALA A 155 -10.51 10.72 13.56
CA ALA A 155 -11.79 10.61 14.25
C ALA A 155 -12.49 9.25 14.02
N GLU A 156 -12.08 8.49 13.00
CA GLU A 156 -12.69 7.21 12.61
C GLU A 156 -11.95 6.00 13.17
N LEU A 157 -10.86 6.24 13.89
CA LEU A 157 -10.16 5.17 14.59
C LEU A 157 -11.06 4.56 15.65
N ASP A 158 -11.01 3.23 15.78
CA ASP A 158 -11.66 2.56 16.89
C ASP A 158 -10.91 2.78 18.21
N LYS A 159 -11.51 2.36 19.33
CA LYS A 159 -10.91 2.55 20.66
C LYS A 159 -9.54 1.89 20.82
N THR A 160 -9.31 0.77 20.15
CA THR A 160 -8.04 0.02 20.18
C THR A 160 -6.98 0.77 19.36
N GLU A 161 -7.32 1.16 18.14
CA GLU A 161 -6.47 1.97 17.25
C GLU A 161 -6.08 3.30 17.92
N TRP A 162 -7.03 4.00 18.54
CA TRP A 162 -6.78 5.20 19.33
C TRP A 162 -5.82 4.96 20.50
N SER A 163 -5.99 3.86 21.23
CA SER A 163 -5.11 3.51 22.35
C SER A 163 -3.68 3.28 21.88
N LEU A 164 -3.51 2.54 20.78
CA LEU A 164 -2.21 2.28 20.17
C LEU A 164 -1.54 3.56 19.68
N LEU A 165 -2.27 4.42 18.99
CA LEU A 165 -1.72 5.68 18.47
C LEU A 165 -1.34 6.65 19.60
N LYS A 166 -2.20 6.80 20.63
CA LYS A 166 -1.87 7.63 21.79
C LYS A 166 -0.64 7.15 22.54
N ALA A 167 -0.38 5.84 22.57
CA ALA A 167 0.83 5.30 23.19
C ALA A 167 2.11 5.60 22.39
N LYS A 168 2.00 5.93 21.10
CA LYS A 168 3.13 6.22 20.19
C LYS A 168 3.49 7.70 20.08
N VAL A 169 2.61 8.59 20.50
CA VAL A 169 2.74 10.03 20.31
C VAL A 169 2.67 10.74 21.67
N SER A 170 3.56 11.69 21.89
CA SER A 170 3.62 12.42 23.17
C SER A 170 2.39 13.33 23.35
N ASN A 171 2.07 13.67 24.60
CA ASN A 171 0.97 14.61 24.87
C ASN A 171 1.22 16.00 24.26
N GLU A 172 2.48 16.43 24.22
CA GLU A 172 2.91 17.68 23.60
C GLU A 172 2.67 17.65 22.09
N ASP A 173 3.05 16.56 21.42
CA ASP A 173 2.79 16.40 19.98
C ASP A 173 1.30 16.36 19.66
N TRP A 174 0.49 15.68 20.48
CA TRP A 174 -0.96 15.70 20.32
C TRP A 174 -1.54 17.11 20.44
N ALA A 175 -1.15 17.83 21.50
CA ALA A 175 -1.63 19.17 21.75
C ALA A 175 -1.24 20.13 20.61
N TRP A 176 0.02 20.10 20.19
CA TRP A 176 0.52 20.98 19.15
C TRP A 176 -0.04 20.63 17.77
N ALA A 177 -0.10 19.35 17.42
CA ALA A 177 -0.63 18.91 16.13
C ALA A 177 -2.10 19.27 15.94
N LEU A 178 -2.89 19.26 17.03
CA LEU A 178 -4.33 19.52 17.02
C LEU A 178 -4.72 20.94 17.47
N SER A 179 -3.76 21.79 17.86
CA SER A 179 -4.03 23.19 18.28
C SER A 179 -4.87 24.01 17.29
N GLN A 180 -4.75 23.72 15.99
CA GLN A 180 -5.58 24.27 14.91
C GLN A 180 -6.21 23.16 14.05
N GLY A 181 -6.33 21.95 14.62
CA GLY A 181 -6.84 20.78 13.92
C GLY A 181 -8.38 20.73 13.89
N PRO A 182 -8.94 19.73 13.20
CA PRO A 182 -10.38 19.51 13.16
C PRO A 182 -10.97 19.23 14.55
N GLN A 183 -12.05 19.91 14.91
CA GLN A 183 -12.70 19.78 16.23
C GLN A 183 -13.17 18.35 16.52
N GLU A 184 -13.61 17.62 15.49
CA GLU A 184 -14.02 16.22 15.60
C GLU A 184 -12.89 15.32 16.12
N VAL A 185 -11.65 15.61 15.72
CA VAL A 185 -10.46 14.85 16.14
C VAL A 185 -10.08 15.20 17.57
N VAL A 186 -10.20 16.49 17.96
CA VAL A 186 -9.99 16.95 19.34
C VAL A 186 -10.99 16.27 20.28
N GLU A 187 -12.25 16.18 19.87
CA GLU A 187 -13.30 15.51 20.65
C GLU A 187 -13.05 13.98 20.73
N ALA A 188 -12.64 13.34 19.64
CA ALA A 188 -12.27 11.94 19.66
C ALA A 188 -11.06 11.67 20.59
N LEU A 189 -10.06 12.56 20.58
CA LEU A 189 -8.92 12.50 21.51
C LEU A 189 -9.39 12.63 22.96
N ARG A 190 -10.32 13.55 23.26
CA ARG A 190 -10.91 13.71 24.59
C ARG A 190 -11.62 12.45 25.06
N GLN A 191 -12.51 11.90 24.23
CA GLN A 191 -13.31 10.71 24.57
C GLN A 191 -12.44 9.48 24.83
N ASN A 192 -11.28 9.40 24.16
CA ASN A 192 -10.33 8.32 24.35
C ASN A 192 -9.28 8.61 25.42
N SER A 193 -9.29 9.76 26.08
CA SER A 193 -8.32 10.13 27.12
C SER A 193 -8.87 9.93 28.53
N ALA A 194 -7.99 9.55 29.47
CA ALA A 194 -8.35 9.56 30.88
C ALA A 194 -8.58 11.01 31.36
N PRO A 195 -9.47 11.26 32.34
CA PRO A 195 -9.81 12.62 32.78
C PRO A 195 -8.59 13.48 33.16
N GLY A 196 -7.63 12.92 33.91
CA GLY A 196 -6.40 13.63 34.29
C GLY A 196 -5.47 13.92 33.11
N SER A 197 -5.33 12.98 32.17
CA SER A 197 -4.54 13.19 30.95
C SER A 197 -5.16 14.25 30.06
N TRP A 198 -6.49 14.27 29.93
CA TRP A 198 -7.21 15.30 29.17
C TRP A 198 -7.04 16.69 29.79
N GLN A 199 -7.04 16.79 31.12
CA GLN A 199 -6.84 18.07 31.80
C GLN A 199 -5.48 18.69 31.45
N ILE A 200 -4.42 17.87 31.37
CA ILE A 200 -3.09 18.33 30.94
C ILE A 200 -3.11 18.69 29.44
N LEU A 201 -3.62 17.79 28.60
CA LEU A 201 -3.68 17.97 27.15
C LEU A 201 -4.45 19.23 26.74
N SER A 202 -5.61 19.49 27.35
CA SER A 202 -6.46 20.65 27.03
C SER A 202 -5.81 21.99 27.38
N GLN A 203 -4.99 22.03 28.44
CA GLN A 203 -4.18 23.21 28.76
C GLN A 203 -3.12 23.46 27.69
N MET A 204 -2.40 22.42 27.27
CA MET A 204 -1.37 22.52 26.23
C MET A 204 -1.97 22.85 24.86
N LEU A 205 -3.17 22.33 24.55
CA LEU A 205 -3.88 22.60 23.31
C LEU A 205 -4.29 24.08 23.18
N SER A 206 -4.47 24.76 24.31
CA SER A 206 -4.86 26.17 24.39
C SER A 206 -3.65 27.12 24.50
N ASP A 207 -2.42 26.61 24.43
CA ASP A 207 -1.20 27.42 24.55
C ASP A 207 -1.03 28.35 23.32
N PRO A 208 -1.13 29.67 23.49
CA PRO A 208 -0.98 30.62 22.38
C PRO A 208 0.47 30.76 21.90
N GLY A 209 1.46 30.24 22.65
CA GLY A 209 2.88 30.36 22.37
C GLY A 209 3.42 29.39 21.31
N VAL A 210 2.61 28.42 20.86
CA VAL A 210 3.07 27.37 19.93
C VAL A 210 3.31 27.96 18.53
N THR A 211 4.55 27.82 18.04
CA THR A 211 4.96 28.32 16.73
C THR A 211 4.48 27.41 15.60
N SER A 212 4.42 27.94 14.37
CA SER A 212 4.08 27.15 13.18
C SER A 212 5.05 25.99 12.94
N ASP A 213 6.34 26.16 13.26
CA ASP A 213 7.35 25.11 13.10
C ASP A 213 7.15 23.98 14.11
N GLN A 214 6.80 24.32 15.37
CA GLN A 214 6.44 23.32 16.39
C GLN A 214 5.21 22.53 15.99
N ARG A 215 4.17 23.21 15.50
CA ARG A 215 2.96 22.55 14.97
C ARG A 215 3.32 21.59 13.83
N ARG A 216 4.09 22.05 12.86
CA ARG A 216 4.51 21.24 11.71
C ARG A 216 5.31 20.02 12.14
N GLY A 217 6.26 20.18 13.05
CA GLY A 217 7.05 19.08 13.59
C GLY A 217 6.19 18.04 14.32
N ALA A 218 5.23 18.49 15.13
CA ALA A 218 4.28 17.62 15.82
C ALA A 218 3.37 16.86 14.83
N GLN A 219 2.85 17.55 13.81
CA GLN A 219 2.04 16.96 12.75
C GLN A 219 2.82 15.89 11.97
N GLN A 220 4.10 16.14 11.65
CA GLN A 220 4.95 15.14 11.00
C GLN A 220 5.18 13.91 11.87
N ARG A 221 5.47 14.09 13.17
CA ARG A 221 5.62 12.95 14.10
C ARG A 221 4.33 12.15 14.25
N LEU A 222 3.18 12.82 14.31
CA LEU A 222 1.88 12.18 14.33
C LEU A 222 1.63 11.38 13.04
N ALA A 223 1.90 11.96 11.88
CA ALA A 223 1.77 11.27 10.59
C ALA A 223 2.70 10.04 10.51
N GLN A 224 3.95 10.16 10.94
CA GLN A 224 4.90 9.04 11.00
C GLN A 224 4.41 7.92 11.91
N ALA A 225 3.87 8.25 13.09
CA ALA A 225 3.32 7.27 14.01
C ALA A 225 2.11 6.53 13.42
N VAL A 226 1.23 7.25 12.71
CA VAL A 226 0.10 6.66 12.00
C VAL A 226 0.59 5.73 10.89
N THR A 227 1.49 6.18 10.03
CA THR A 227 2.05 5.37 8.94
C THR A 227 2.72 4.11 9.46
N ALA A 228 3.49 4.20 10.55
CA ALA A 228 4.11 3.03 11.18
C ALA A 228 3.05 2.01 11.66
N LEU A 229 1.95 2.47 12.27
CA LEU A 229 0.88 1.58 12.71
C LEU A 229 0.08 0.99 11.55
N ILE A 230 -0.05 1.69 10.42
CA ILE A 230 -0.64 1.14 9.18
C ILE A 230 0.25 0.04 8.61
N VAL A 231 1.56 0.29 8.52
CA VAL A 231 2.55 -0.70 8.02
C VAL A 231 2.57 -1.94 8.91
N ASP A 232 2.44 -1.77 10.23
CA ASP A 232 2.32 -2.86 11.19
C ASP A 232 0.96 -3.61 11.12
N GLY A 233 0.01 -3.16 10.29
CA GLY A 233 -1.34 -3.72 10.20
C GLY A 233 -2.23 -3.46 11.42
N LYS A 234 -1.80 -2.56 12.32
CA LYS A 234 -2.50 -2.21 13.57
C LYS A 234 -3.58 -1.16 13.37
N ILE A 235 -3.47 -0.35 12.32
CA ILE A 235 -4.51 0.58 11.87
C ILE A 235 -4.85 0.24 10.42
N ASN A 236 -6.13 0.01 10.12
CA ASN A 236 -6.54 -0.46 8.80
C ASN A 236 -7.50 0.52 8.12
N GLY A 237 -7.25 0.90 6.87
CA GLY A 237 -8.25 1.59 6.04
C GLY A 237 -8.55 3.05 6.39
N LEU A 238 -7.63 3.77 7.07
CA LEU A 238 -7.80 5.20 7.40
C LEU A 238 -8.21 6.07 6.21
N ALA A 239 -7.62 5.86 5.03
CA ALA A 239 -7.91 6.65 3.86
C ALA A 239 -9.21 6.21 3.12
N ALA A 240 -9.59 4.92 3.22
CA ALA A 240 -10.84 4.39 2.68
C ALA A 240 -12.08 4.79 3.51
N ARG A 241 -11.90 5.08 4.80
CA ARG A 241 -12.99 5.47 5.71
C ARG A 241 -13.47 6.92 5.46
N SER A 242 -12.61 7.80 4.91
CA SER A 242 -12.92 9.19 4.50
C SER A 242 -14.09 9.33 3.52
N VAL A 243 -14.22 8.40 2.57
CA VAL A 243 -15.21 8.48 1.47
C VAL A 243 -16.63 8.34 2.01
N LYS A 244 -16.84 7.43 2.96
CA LYS A 244 -18.16 7.19 3.56
C LYS A 244 -18.73 8.44 4.22
N ARG A 245 -17.90 9.32 4.80
CA ARG A 245 -18.36 10.53 5.50
C ARG A 245 -18.93 11.57 4.52
N LEU A 246 -18.31 11.74 3.35
CA LEU A 246 -18.74 12.71 2.35
C LEU A 246 -19.96 12.24 1.57
N GLU A 247 -20.05 10.95 1.24
CA GLU A 247 -21.28 10.38 0.67
C GLU A 247 -22.46 10.55 1.65
N SER A 248 -22.21 10.35 2.95
CA SER A 248 -23.20 10.57 4.01
C SER A 248 -23.59 12.04 4.22
N ALA A 249 -22.67 12.97 3.93
CA ALA A 249 -22.90 14.41 4.06
C ALA A 249 -23.62 14.99 2.83
N THR A 250 -23.27 14.50 1.62
CA THR A 250 -23.89 14.91 0.34
C THR A 250 -25.31 14.35 0.20
N MET A 251 -25.61 13.20 0.81
CA MET A 251 -26.98 12.66 0.87
C MET A 251 -27.90 13.37 1.88
N ARG A 252 -27.35 14.23 2.75
CA ARG A 252 -28.11 14.99 3.75
C ARG A 252 -28.30 16.48 3.40
N SER A 253 -27.77 16.93 2.26
CA SER A 253 -27.99 18.27 1.70
C SER A 253 -28.96 18.21 0.53
#